data_AF-A0A2D7M1E3-F1
#
_entry.id   AF-A0A2D7M1E3-F1
#
_cell.length_a   1.000
_cell.length_b   1.000
_cell.length_c   1.000
_cell.angle_alpha   90.00
_cell.angle_beta   90.00
_cell.angle_gamma   90.00
#
_symmetry.space_group_name_H-M   'P 1'
#
loop_
_entity.id
_entity.type
_entity.pdbx_description
1 polymer ?
#
loop_
_entity_poly.entity_id
_entity_poly.type
_entity_poly.pdbx_seq_one_letter_code
_entity_poly.pdbx_strand_id
1 'polypeptide(L)'
;MVNLKEVLEFIQNADQSEIKAIKNAVAIKRSELAYDAKVSFRVGDIVGIDHKKIDPKQNFRVIKINSKNIKVQASDVGDGRIGGQYTVSPSLLVKK
;
A
#
# COMPACT_ATOMS: atom_id res chain seq x y z
N MET A 1 -20.95 15.74 6.53
CA MET A 1 -20.01 14.61 6.76
C MET A 1 -20.73 13.64 7.68
N VAL A 2 -20.74 12.35 7.36
CA VAL A 2 -21.35 11.34 8.24
C VAL A 2 -20.55 11.29 9.53
N ASN A 3 -21.22 11.31 10.68
CA ASN A 3 -20.58 11.29 11.98
C ASN A 3 -19.97 9.91 12.23
N LEU A 4 -18.65 9.83 12.43
CA LEU A 4 -17.97 8.57 12.72
C LEU A 4 -18.59 7.84 13.91
N LYS A 5 -19.10 8.61 14.89
CA LYS A 5 -19.75 8.06 16.08
C LYS A 5 -21.02 7.28 15.74
N GLU A 6 -21.86 7.82 14.85
CA GLU A 6 -23.11 7.16 14.41
C GLU A 6 -22.83 5.86 13.65
N VAL A 7 -21.78 5.83 12.81
CA VAL A 7 -21.39 4.62 12.07
C VAL A 7 -20.90 3.52 13.03
N LEU A 8 -20.13 3.89 14.06
CA LEU A 8 -19.66 2.93 15.06
C LEU A 8 -20.80 2.37 15.90
N GLU A 9 -21.75 3.22 16.28
CA GLU A 9 -22.94 2.82 17.02
C GLU A 9 -23.83 1.89 16.20
N PHE A 10 -23.98 2.13 14.89
CA PHE A 10 -24.65 1.18 13.98
C PHE A 10 -23.94 -0.18 13.96
N ILE A 11 -22.61 -0.21 13.78
CA ILE A 11 -21.83 -1.45 13.73
C ILE A 11 -21.97 -2.27 15.03
N GLN A 12 -22.05 -1.62 16.18
CA GLN A 12 -22.17 -2.30 17.48
C GLN A 12 -23.52 -3.00 17.66
N ASN A 13 -24.58 -2.52 16.99
CA ASN A 13 -25.93 -3.05 17.10
C ASN A 13 -26.37 -3.89 15.87
N ALA A 14 -25.54 -3.95 14.83
CA ALA A 14 -25.84 -4.62 13.57
C ALA A 14 -25.86 -6.15 13.68
N ASP A 15 -26.66 -6.80 12.83
CA ASP A 15 -26.70 -8.26 12.76
C ASP A 15 -25.56 -8.86 11.89
N GLN A 16 -25.43 -10.19 11.87
CA GLN A 16 -24.36 -10.85 11.11
C GLN A 16 -24.42 -10.58 9.60
N SER A 17 -25.61 -10.42 9.04
CA SER A 17 -25.80 -10.17 7.60
C SER A 17 -25.32 -8.77 7.23
N GLU A 18 -25.64 -7.78 8.06
CA GLU A 18 -25.21 -6.39 7.92
C GLU A 18 -23.70 -6.26 8.10
N ILE A 19 -23.12 -6.90 9.13
CA ILE A 19 -21.67 -6.93 9.33
C ILE A 19 -20.95 -7.54 8.12
N LYS A 20 -21.51 -8.57 7.49
CA LYS A 20 -20.94 -9.18 6.28
C LYS A 20 -20.99 -8.22 5.10
N ALA A 21 -22.10 -7.50 4.91
CA ALA A 21 -22.22 -6.48 3.87
C ALA A 21 -21.18 -5.35 4.06
N ILE A 22 -21.01 -4.87 5.29
CA ILE A 22 -20.00 -3.84 5.62
C ILE A 22 -18.59 -4.35 5.30
N LYS A 23 -18.25 -5.58 5.69
CA LYS A 23 -16.92 -6.16 5.39
C LYS A 23 -16.65 -6.21 3.89
N ASN A 24 -17.64 -6.59 3.09
CA ASN A 24 -17.51 -6.62 1.63
C ASN A 24 -17.30 -5.21 1.05
N ALA A 25 -18.11 -4.23 1.49
CA ALA A 25 -17.99 -2.85 1.06
C ALA A 25 -16.60 -2.26 1.40
N VAL A 26 -16.11 -2.52 2.62
CA VAL A 26 -14.78 -2.10 3.06
C VAL A 26 -13.68 -2.77 2.22
N ALA A 27 -13.83 -4.06 1.91
CA ALA A 27 -12.87 -4.78 1.08
C ALA A 27 -12.78 -4.20 -0.34
N ILE A 28 -13.93 -3.89 -0.96
CA ILE A 28 -13.99 -3.23 -2.27
C ILE A 28 -13.32 -1.86 -2.20
N LYS A 29 -13.70 -1.03 -1.21
CA LYS A 29 -13.15 0.32 -1.10
C LYS A 29 -11.63 0.32 -0.88
N ARG A 30 -11.12 -0.63 -0.08
CA ARG A 30 -9.69 -0.82 0.12
C ARG A 30 -8.98 -1.22 -1.18
N SER A 31 -9.61 -2.02 -2.03
CA SER A 31 -9.06 -2.41 -3.33
C SER A 31 -8.93 -1.21 -4.27
N GLU A 32 -9.95 -0.36 -4.34
CA GLU A 32 -9.92 0.89 -5.12
C GLU A 32 -8.78 1.80 -4.66
N LEU A 33 -8.68 2.04 -3.34
CA LEU A 33 -7.62 2.89 -2.78
C LEU A 33 -6.22 2.33 -3.08
N ALA A 34 -6.04 1.00 -3.02
CA ALA A 34 -4.77 0.37 -3.36
C ALA A 34 -4.45 0.48 -4.86
N TYR A 35 -5.47 0.41 -5.73
CA TYR A 35 -5.32 0.65 -7.15
C TYR A 35 -4.91 2.10 -7.44
N ASP A 36 -5.55 3.07 -6.81
CA ASP A 36 -5.22 4.49 -6.96
C ASP A 36 -3.78 4.78 -6.50
N ALA A 37 -3.39 4.23 -5.35
CA ALA A 37 -2.02 4.32 -4.86
C ALA A 37 -1.03 3.75 -5.89
N LYS A 38 -1.34 2.61 -6.51
CA LYS A 38 -0.51 2.01 -7.56
C LYS A 38 -0.38 2.91 -8.80
N VAL A 39 -1.48 3.48 -9.28
CA VAL A 39 -1.49 4.37 -10.45
C VAL A 39 -0.64 5.61 -10.22
N SER A 40 -0.48 6.03 -8.96
CA SER A 40 0.39 7.16 -8.62
C SER A 40 1.87 6.89 -8.91
N PHE A 41 2.34 5.63 -8.93
CA PHE A 41 3.76 5.29 -9.12
C PHE A 41 4.12 5.06 -10.59
N ARG A 42 5.35 5.42 -10.95
CA ARG A 42 5.95 5.19 -12.27
C ARG A 42 7.25 4.41 -12.14
N VAL A 43 7.64 3.71 -13.21
CA VAL A 43 8.96 3.08 -13.29
C VAL A 43 10.03 4.18 -13.26
N GLY A 44 11.00 4.05 -12.37
CA GLY A 44 12.02 5.07 -12.12
C GLY A 44 11.80 5.90 -10.86
N ASP A 45 10.60 5.91 -10.28
CA ASP A 45 10.33 6.65 -9.03
C ASP A 45 11.24 6.17 -7.89
N ILE A 46 11.69 7.10 -7.06
CA ILE A 46 12.37 6.80 -5.80
C ILE A 46 11.32 6.76 -4.69
N VAL A 47 11.33 5.66 -3.95
CA VAL A 47 10.34 5.35 -2.92
C VAL A 47 11.03 4.77 -1.68
N GLY A 48 10.45 5.02 -0.53
CA GLY A 48 10.71 4.27 0.70
C GLY A 48 9.73 3.10 0.85
N ILE A 49 10.08 2.14 1.71
CA ILE A 49 9.18 1.05 2.10
C ILE A 49 8.84 1.22 3.58
N ASP A 50 7.55 1.38 3.88
CA ASP A 50 7.04 1.39 5.25
C ASP A 50 6.90 -0.06 5.76
N HIS A 51 7.97 -0.58 6.36
CA HIS A 51 7.98 -1.91 6.95
C HIS A 51 9.03 -2.02 8.06
N LYS A 52 8.66 -2.65 9.19
CA LYS A 52 9.51 -2.76 10.40
C LYS A 52 10.92 -3.36 10.22
N LYS A 53 11.15 -4.10 9.13
CA LYS A 53 12.44 -4.75 8.81
C LYS A 53 13.28 -3.97 7.80
N ILE A 54 12.78 -2.85 7.29
CA ILE A 54 13.45 -2.00 6.32
C ILE A 54 13.78 -0.68 7.01
N ASP A 55 14.99 -0.16 6.77
CA ASP A 55 15.37 1.15 7.26
C ASP A 55 14.54 2.22 6.54
N PRO A 56 13.78 3.09 7.25
CA PRO A 56 13.00 4.18 6.65
C PRO A 56 13.83 5.20 5.85
N LYS A 57 15.16 5.24 6.06
CA LYS A 57 16.09 6.10 5.33
C LYS A 57 16.54 5.49 4.01
N GLN A 58 16.38 4.18 3.84
CA GLN A 58 16.81 3.49 2.63
C GLN A 58 15.89 3.84 1.46
N ASN A 59 16.51 4.15 0.32
CA ASN A 59 15.84 4.49 -0.91
C ASN A 59 15.80 3.29 -1.85
N PHE A 60 14.66 3.15 -2.52
CA PHE A 60 14.43 2.13 -3.52
C PHE A 60 13.94 2.77 -4.80
N ARG A 61 14.41 2.26 -5.93
CA ARG A 61 13.93 2.65 -7.25
C ARG A 61 12.89 1.67 -7.74
N VAL A 62 11.76 2.17 -8.24
CA VAL A 62 10.76 1.34 -8.90
C VAL A 62 11.33 0.82 -10.22
N ILE A 63 11.44 -0.50 -10.35
CA ILE A 63 11.97 -1.15 -11.56
C ILE A 63 10.87 -1.78 -12.41
N LYS A 64 9.75 -2.19 -11.81
CA LYS A 64 8.63 -2.78 -12.54
C LYS A 64 7.32 -2.64 -11.76
N ILE A 65 6.24 -2.32 -12.45
CA ILE A 65 4.88 -2.30 -11.91
C ILE A 65 4.13 -3.52 -12.44
N ASN A 66 3.78 -4.48 -11.57
CA ASN A 66 2.98 -5.65 -11.95
C ASN A 66 1.49 -5.37 -11.73
N SER A 67 0.63 -6.37 -11.99
CA SER A 67 -0.82 -6.24 -11.78
C SER A 67 -1.18 -5.92 -10.31
N LYS A 68 -0.62 -6.67 -9.34
CA LYS A 68 -0.93 -6.51 -7.90
C LYS A 68 0.13 -5.75 -7.09
N ASN A 69 1.40 -5.95 -7.43
CA ASN A 69 2.55 -5.49 -6.63
C ASN A 69 3.50 -4.65 -7.46
N ILE A 70 4.38 -3.90 -6.79
CA ILE A 70 5.45 -3.13 -7.42
C ILE A 70 6.78 -3.77 -7.03
N LYS A 71 7.66 -3.96 -8.02
CA LYS A 71 9.02 -4.42 -7.80
C LYS A 71 9.94 -3.21 -7.70
N VAL A 72 10.70 -3.15 -6.63
CA VAL A 72 11.65 -2.08 -6.33
C VAL A 72 13.04 -2.65 -6.10
N GLN A 73 14.06 -1.84 -6.31
CA GLN A 73 15.46 -2.20 -6.15
C GLN A 73 16.14 -1.18 -5.24
N ALA A 74 16.93 -1.65 -4.26
CA ALA A 74 17.68 -0.74 -3.41
C ALA A 74 18.65 0.11 -4.25
N SER A 75 18.57 1.43 -4.07
CA SER A 75 19.40 2.41 -4.78
C SER A 75 20.70 2.70 -4.02
N ASP A 76 20.70 2.52 -2.70
CA ASP A 76 21.82 2.84 -1.80
C ASP A 76 22.83 1.68 -1.72
N VAL A 77 23.38 1.27 -2.86
CA VAL A 77 24.45 0.27 -2.93
C VAL A 77 25.68 0.84 -3.61
N GLY A 78 26.86 0.43 -3.15
CA GLY A 78 28.13 0.90 -3.71
C GLY A 78 28.29 0.59 -5.20
N ASP A 79 29.12 1.38 -5.89
CA ASP A 79 29.28 1.34 -7.35
C ASP A 79 29.44 -0.08 -7.90
N GLY A 80 28.66 -0.38 -8.95
CA GLY A 80 28.67 -1.65 -9.66
C GLY A 80 27.92 -2.80 -8.96
N ARG A 81 27.30 -2.57 -7.79
CA ARG A 81 26.48 -3.60 -7.11
C ARG A 81 25.00 -3.44 -7.43
N ILE A 82 24.33 -4.57 -7.64
CA ILE A 82 22.88 -4.63 -7.80
C ILE A 82 22.27 -4.74 -6.40
N GLY A 83 21.52 -3.73 -5.99
CA GLY A 83 20.83 -3.73 -4.70
C GLY A 83 19.74 -4.80 -4.62
N GLY A 84 19.42 -5.23 -3.40
CA GLY A 84 18.35 -6.19 -3.14
C GLY A 84 17.05 -5.77 -3.82
N GLN A 85 16.38 -6.72 -4.49
CA GLN A 85 15.08 -6.50 -5.12
C GLN A 85 13.97 -6.97 -4.20
N TYR A 86 12.94 -6.14 -4.08
CA TYR A 86 11.77 -6.42 -3.26
C TYR A 86 10.51 -6.33 -4.11
N THR A 87 9.54 -7.21 -3.82
CA THR A 87 8.19 -7.12 -4.37
C THR A 87 7.27 -6.70 -3.24
N VAL A 88 6.69 -5.51 -3.36
CA VAL A 88 5.95 -4.87 -2.28
C VAL A 88 4.54 -4.48 -2.72
N SER A 89 3.62 -4.45 -1.76
CA SER A 89 2.29 -3.87 -1.97
C SER A 89 2.44 -2.36 -2.20
N PRO A 90 1.71 -1.75 -3.16
CA PRO A 90 1.71 -0.30 -3.35
C PRO A 90 1.38 0.48 -2.08
N SER A 91 0.56 -0.10 -1.19
CA SER A 91 0.16 0.52 0.08
C SER A 91 1.30 0.68 1.10
N LEU A 92 2.41 -0.04 0.91
CA LEU A 92 3.60 0.06 1.78
C LEU A 92 4.66 0.97 1.17
N LEU A 93 4.42 1.51 -0.03
CA LEU A 93 5.35 2.41 -0.68
C LEU A 93 5.03 3.85 -0.30
N VAL A 94 6.08 4.59 0.05
CA VAL A 94 6.01 6.00 0.38
C VAL A 94 6.86 6.76 -0.63
N LYS A 95 6.27 7.72 -1.35
CA LYS A 95 7.05 8.59 -2.24
C LYS A 95 8.00 9.47 -1.43
N LYS A 96 9.23 9.59 -1.92
CA LYS A 96 10.25 10.49 -1.37
C LYS A 96 10.36 11.74 -2.25
#